data_AF-A0A9D1Y7K0-F1
#
_entry.id   AF-A0A9D1Y7K0-F1
#
_cell.length_a   1.000
_cell.length_b   1.000
_cell.length_c   1.000
_cell.angle_alpha   90.00
_cell.angle_beta   90.00
_cell.angle_gamma   90.00
#
_symmetry.space_group_name_H-M   'P 1'
#
loop_
_entity.id
_entity.type
_entity.pdbx_description
1 polymer ?
#
loop_
_entity_poly.entity_id
_entity_poly.type
_entity_poly.pdbx_seq_one_letter_code
_entity_poly.pdbx_strand_id
1 'polypeptide(L)'
;MSHRVFTSESVTEGHPDKVCDQISDAVLDDILASDPHAHVACETFTTTGMVVVMGEITTSHYTDIPSIVRRTVERIGYTDPAYGFDYRSCAVMTAIDEQSPDIAMGVNQSYEVQQGGDSDPLDLVGAGDQGMMF
;
A
#
# COMPACT_ATOMS: atom_id res chain seq x y z
N MET A 1 -23.56 -4.17 39.95
CA MET A 1 -22.55 -4.18 38.87
C MET A 1 -22.79 -2.97 38.00
N SER A 2 -21.76 -2.20 37.65
CA SER A 2 -21.90 -1.09 36.70
C SER A 2 -22.00 -1.66 35.29
N HIS A 3 -23.08 -1.34 34.59
CA HIS A 3 -23.21 -1.65 33.17
C HIS A 3 -22.42 -0.60 32.36
N ARG A 4 -21.55 -1.04 31.46
CA ARG A 4 -20.84 -0.18 30.50
C ARG A 4 -21.30 -0.53 29.09
N VAL A 5 -21.59 0.49 28.30
CA VAL A 5 -21.85 0.35 26.85
C VAL A 5 -20.54 0.57 26.10
N PHE A 6 -20.23 -0.33 25.18
CA PHE A 6 -19.11 -0.23 24.25
C PHE A 6 -19.64 -0.55 22.85
N THR A 7 -19.19 0.21 21.86
CA THR A 7 -19.60 0.07 20.46
C THR A 7 -18.36 0.06 19.57
N SER A 8 -18.42 -0.75 18.52
CA SER A 8 -17.44 -0.81 17.42
C SER A 8 -18.22 -1.00 16.12
N GLU A 9 -17.60 -0.63 14.99
CA GLU A 9 -18.19 -0.73 13.66
C GLU A 9 -17.21 -1.35 12.67
N SER A 10 -17.73 -1.70 11.49
CA SER A 10 -16.96 -2.26 10.39
C SER A 10 -17.60 -1.83 9.07
N VAL A 11 -16.85 -1.95 7.99
CA VAL A 11 -17.28 -1.61 6.63
C VAL A 11 -17.00 -2.79 5.71
N THR A 12 -17.70 -2.87 4.59
CA THR A 12 -17.51 -3.94 3.60
C THR A 12 -16.28 -3.68 2.74
N GLU A 13 -15.85 -4.69 1.99
CA GLU A 13 -14.79 -4.56 0.96
C GLU A 13 -15.12 -3.54 -0.14
N GLY A 14 -16.41 -3.23 -0.33
CA GLY A 14 -16.88 -2.20 -1.27
C GLY A 14 -16.90 -0.79 -0.69
N HIS A 15 -16.55 -0.57 0.57
CA HIS A 15 -16.38 0.80 1.07
C HIS A 15 -15.20 1.45 0.34
N PRO A 16 -15.29 2.71 -0.15
CA PRO A 16 -14.25 3.33 -0.96
C PRO A 16 -12.87 3.31 -0.29
N ASP A 17 -12.80 3.54 1.02
CA ASP A 17 -11.53 3.42 1.76
C ASP A 17 -10.96 1.99 1.69
N LYS A 18 -11.81 0.95 1.82
CA LYS A 18 -11.39 -0.44 1.70
C LYS A 18 -11.10 -0.86 0.25
N VAL A 19 -11.66 -0.18 -0.74
CA VAL A 19 -11.26 -0.34 -2.15
C VAL A 19 -9.84 0.18 -2.34
N CYS A 20 -9.51 1.35 -1.77
CA CYS A 20 -8.14 1.88 -1.80
C CYS A 20 -7.15 0.94 -1.12
N ASP A 21 -7.44 0.50 0.11
CA ASP A 21 -6.59 -0.44 0.85
C ASP A 21 -6.30 -1.70 0.00
N GLN A 22 -7.34 -2.31 -0.56
CA GLN A 22 -7.20 -3.52 -1.37
C GLN A 22 -6.45 -3.30 -2.69
N ILE A 23 -6.55 -2.12 -3.30
CA ILE A 23 -5.78 -1.79 -4.50
C ILE A 23 -4.30 -1.63 -4.15
N SER A 24 -4.00 -0.89 -3.09
CA SER A 24 -2.63 -0.70 -2.60
C SER A 24 -1.97 -2.04 -2.26
N ASP A 25 -2.66 -2.90 -1.53
CA ASP A 25 -2.15 -4.25 -1.19
C ASP A 25 -2.03 -5.15 -2.43
N ALA A 26 -2.94 -5.03 -3.41
CA ALA A 26 -2.83 -5.82 -4.64
C ALA A 26 -1.61 -5.42 -5.50
N VAL A 27 -1.20 -4.15 -5.46
CA VAL A 27 0.04 -3.68 -6.09
C VAL A 27 1.25 -4.21 -5.31
N LEU A 28 1.22 -4.13 -3.98
CA LEU A 28 2.25 -4.73 -3.11
C LEU A 28 2.44 -6.22 -3.39
N ASP A 29 1.35 -6.98 -3.46
CA ASP A 29 1.37 -8.43 -3.69
C ASP A 29 2.01 -8.79 -5.04
N ASP A 30 1.67 -8.07 -6.11
CA ASP A 30 2.25 -8.29 -7.45
C ASP A 30 3.78 -8.09 -7.44
N ILE A 31 4.22 -7.05 -6.74
CA ILE A 31 5.64 -6.70 -6.61
C ILE A 31 6.36 -7.75 -5.76
N LEU A 32 5.88 -8.04 -4.55
CA LEU A 32 6.55 -8.97 -3.64
C LEU A 32 6.55 -10.43 -4.14
N ALA A 33 5.59 -10.80 -4.99
CA ALA A 33 5.60 -12.11 -5.64
C ALA A 33 6.82 -12.30 -6.58
N SER A 34 7.36 -11.20 -7.12
CA SER A 34 8.48 -11.20 -8.07
C SER A 34 9.79 -10.72 -7.44
N ASP A 35 9.71 -9.77 -6.51
CA ASP A 35 10.84 -9.13 -5.83
C ASP A 35 10.56 -9.05 -4.32
N PRO A 36 10.90 -10.08 -3.54
CA PRO A 36 10.66 -10.13 -2.09
C PRO A 36 11.42 -9.09 -1.27
N HIS A 37 12.36 -8.37 -1.89
CA HIS A 37 13.17 -7.32 -1.26
C HIS A 37 12.77 -5.92 -1.71
N ALA A 38 11.69 -5.80 -2.49
CA ALA A 38 11.18 -4.50 -2.92
C ALA A 38 10.71 -3.65 -1.73
N HIS A 39 10.86 -2.33 -1.87
CA HIS A 39 10.29 -1.36 -0.94
C HIS A 39 9.08 -0.72 -1.62
N VAL A 40 7.90 -0.82 -1.00
CA VAL A 40 6.64 -0.39 -1.59
C VAL A 40 5.87 0.44 -0.59
N ALA A 41 5.72 1.73 -0.88
CA ALA A 41 4.80 2.65 -0.23
C ALA A 41 3.73 3.04 -1.27
N CYS A 42 2.73 2.18 -1.45
CA CYS A 42 1.69 2.36 -2.46
C CYS A 42 0.43 2.97 -1.84
N GLU A 43 0.11 4.19 -2.22
CA GLU A 43 -1.07 4.92 -1.78
C GLU A 43 -2.12 4.95 -2.88
N THR A 44 -3.38 4.78 -2.48
CA THR A 44 -4.50 4.82 -3.41
C THR A 44 -5.56 5.79 -2.92
N PHE A 45 -6.06 6.64 -3.81
CA PHE A 45 -7.34 7.31 -3.58
C PHE A 45 -8.29 7.07 -4.75
N THR A 46 -9.59 7.07 -4.44
CA THR A 46 -10.65 6.84 -5.43
C THR A 46 -11.76 7.86 -5.26
N THR A 47 -12.37 8.24 -6.38
CA THR A 47 -13.57 9.08 -6.43
C THR A 47 -14.34 8.77 -7.72
N THR A 48 -15.41 9.52 -7.98
CA THR A 48 -16.30 9.29 -9.13
C THR A 48 -15.50 9.15 -10.43
N GLY A 49 -15.53 7.94 -11.00
CA GLY A 49 -14.93 7.64 -12.29
C GLY A 49 -13.40 7.59 -12.32
N MET A 50 -12.70 7.60 -11.19
CA MET A 50 -11.24 7.53 -11.20
C MET A 50 -10.62 6.84 -9.99
N VAL A 51 -9.51 6.15 -10.24
CA VAL A 51 -8.55 5.64 -9.25
C VAL A 51 -7.21 6.31 -9.53
N VAL A 52 -6.56 6.79 -8.48
CA VAL A 52 -5.17 7.27 -8.55
C VAL A 52 -4.32 6.42 -7.63
N VAL A 53 -3.25 5.88 -8.19
CA VAL A 53 -2.23 5.11 -7.47
C VAL A 53 -0.95 5.93 -7.45
N MET A 54 -0.41 6.20 -6.28
CA MET A 54 0.72 7.10 -6.05
C MET A 54 1.63 6.62 -4.92
N GLY A 55 2.77 7.27 -4.73
CA GLY A 55 3.73 6.94 -3.67
C GLY A 55 5.08 6.48 -4.24
N GLU A 56 5.87 5.81 -3.41
CA GLU A 56 7.24 5.43 -3.75
C GLU A 56 7.42 3.91 -3.84
N ILE A 57 7.95 3.44 -4.98
CA ILE A 57 8.19 2.02 -5.23
C ILE A 57 9.62 1.82 -5.72
N THR A 58 10.38 0.99 -5.00
CA THR A 58 11.72 0.53 -5.40
C THR A 58 11.67 -0.98 -5.61
N THR A 59 11.74 -1.41 -6.87
CA THR A 59 11.74 -2.82 -7.26
C THR A 59 12.42 -3.01 -8.61
N SER A 60 12.85 -4.24 -8.89
CA SER A 60 13.31 -4.68 -10.22
C SER A 60 12.19 -5.22 -11.12
N HIS A 61 10.98 -5.40 -10.58
CA HIS A 61 9.82 -5.96 -11.27
C HIS A 61 8.99 -4.87 -11.97
N TYR A 62 8.38 -5.22 -13.11
CA TYR A 62 7.41 -4.34 -13.77
C TYR A 62 5.99 -4.72 -13.35
N THR A 63 5.27 -3.77 -12.79
CA THR A 63 3.89 -3.94 -12.32
C THR A 63 2.91 -3.16 -13.20
N ASP A 64 1.96 -3.88 -13.83
CA ASP A 64 0.87 -3.29 -14.61
C ASP A 64 -0.26 -2.81 -13.69
N ILE A 65 -0.05 -1.63 -13.08
CA ILE A 65 -0.97 -1.01 -12.13
C ILE A 65 -2.39 -0.85 -12.71
N PRO A 66 -2.60 -0.31 -13.93
CA PRO A 66 -3.94 -0.21 -14.50
C PRO A 66 -4.70 -1.54 -14.54
N SER A 67 -4.03 -2.62 -14.94
CA SER A 67 -4.68 -3.93 -14.98
C SER A 67 -4.96 -4.49 -13.58
N ILE A 68 -4.07 -4.29 -12.61
CA ILE A 68 -4.30 -4.69 -11.21
C ILE A 68 -5.50 -3.96 -10.63
N VAL A 69 -5.55 -2.63 -10.76
CA VAL A 69 -6.67 -1.80 -10.31
C VAL A 69 -7.99 -2.33 -10.86
N ARG A 70 -8.06 -2.56 -12.17
CA ARG A 70 -9.31 -3.04 -12.80
C ARG A 70 -9.72 -4.42 -12.31
N ARG A 71 -8.78 -5.37 -12.17
CA ARG A 71 -9.07 -6.70 -11.62
C ARG A 71 -9.52 -6.65 -10.17
N THR A 72 -8.90 -5.80 -9.35
CA THR A 72 -9.28 -5.63 -7.95
C THR A 72 -10.68 -5.03 -7.83
N VAL A 73 -10.99 -3.98 -8.60
CA VAL A 73 -12.32 -3.35 -8.63
C VAL A 73 -13.40 -4.31 -9.16
N GLU A 74 -13.10 -5.11 -10.18
CA GLU A 74 -13.98 -6.16 -10.70
C GLU A 74 -14.26 -7.22 -9.62
N ARG A 75 -13.22 -7.69 -8.93
CA ARG A 75 -13.32 -8.70 -7.86
C ARG A 75 -14.18 -8.24 -6.69
N ILE A 76 -14.08 -6.96 -6.31
CA ILE A 76 -14.91 -6.34 -5.25
C ILE A 76 -16.40 -6.26 -5.68
N GLY A 77 -16.68 -6.23 -6.99
CA GLY A 77 -18.03 -6.31 -7.54
C GLY A 77 -18.51 -5.07 -8.31
N TYR A 78 -17.67 -4.06 -8.50
CA TYR A 78 -18.01 -2.85 -9.27
C TYR A 78 -18.00 -3.11 -10.78
N THR A 79 -19.05 -3.80 -11.26
CA THR A 79 -19.16 -4.37 -12.61
C THR A 79 -20.34 -3.82 -13.43
N ASP A 80 -21.12 -2.92 -12.85
CA ASP A 80 -22.24 -2.23 -13.50
C ASP A 80 -22.12 -0.71 -13.26
N PRO A 81 -22.09 0.12 -14.31
CA PRO A 81 -22.10 1.58 -14.17
C PRO A 81 -23.25 2.12 -13.31
N ALA A 82 -24.37 1.40 -13.19
CA ALA A 82 -25.49 1.77 -12.33
C ALA A 82 -25.11 1.83 -10.83
N TYR A 83 -24.00 1.22 -10.42
CA TYR A 83 -23.48 1.30 -9.04
C TYR A 83 -22.78 2.63 -8.74
N GLY A 84 -22.60 3.49 -9.76
CA GLY A 84 -21.88 4.77 -9.65
C GLY A 84 -20.36 4.65 -9.83
N PHE A 85 -19.84 3.43 -9.93
CA PHE A 85 -18.44 3.12 -10.18
C PHE A 85 -18.34 1.78 -10.92
N ASP A 86 -17.47 1.70 -11.94
CA ASP A 86 -17.34 0.51 -12.79
C ASP A 86 -15.88 0.32 -13.24
N TYR A 87 -15.38 -0.91 -13.11
CA TYR A 87 -14.00 -1.29 -13.40
C TYR A 87 -13.56 -1.08 -14.85
N ARG A 88 -14.48 -0.99 -15.83
CA ARG A 88 -14.14 -0.82 -17.26
C ARG A 88 -14.03 0.65 -17.63
N SER A 89 -14.88 1.47 -17.04
CA SER A 89 -15.04 2.88 -17.38
C SER A 89 -14.27 3.85 -16.48
N CYS A 90 -13.83 3.42 -15.28
CA CYS A 90 -13.00 4.28 -14.44
C CYS A 90 -11.64 4.58 -15.11
N ALA A 91 -11.19 5.82 -14.95
CA ALA A 91 -9.83 6.22 -15.24
C ALA A 91 -8.87 5.63 -14.19
N VAL A 92 -7.68 5.22 -14.62
CA VAL A 92 -6.61 4.82 -13.71
C VAL A 92 -5.42 5.73 -13.99
N MET A 93 -4.99 6.46 -12.96
CA MET A 93 -3.85 7.37 -13.03
C MET A 93 -2.75 6.88 -12.10
N THR A 94 -1.50 7.00 -12.56
CA THR A 94 -0.33 6.58 -11.80
C THR A 94 0.61 7.76 -11.62
N ALA A 95 1.04 7.99 -10.38
CA ALA A 95 2.04 8.98 -10.00
C ALA A 95 3.01 8.34 -8.99
N ILE A 96 3.84 7.42 -9.50
CA ILE A 96 4.78 6.62 -8.72
C ILE A 96 6.20 7.15 -8.97
N ASP A 97 6.93 7.38 -7.90
CA ASP A 97 8.35 7.72 -7.89
C ASP A 97 9.18 6.57 -7.29
N GLU A 98 10.50 6.62 -7.46
CA GLU A 98 11.41 5.75 -6.70
C GLU A 98 11.57 6.27 -5.27
N GLN A 99 11.86 5.37 -4.31
CA GLN A 99 12.11 5.79 -2.93
C GLN A 99 13.29 6.77 -2.84
N SER A 100 13.14 7.82 -2.02
CA SER A 100 14.22 8.77 -1.74
C SER A 100 15.48 8.05 -1.22
N PRO A 101 16.68 8.33 -1.78
CA PRO A 101 17.93 7.79 -1.28
C PRO A 101 18.19 8.08 0.21
N ASP A 102 17.69 9.21 0.71
CA ASP A 102 17.85 9.61 2.12
C ASP A 102 17.08 8.67 3.05
N ILE A 103 15.89 8.24 2.64
CA ILE A 103 15.06 7.25 3.36
C ILE A 103 15.71 5.86 3.25
N ALA A 104 16.14 5.49 2.03
CA ALA A 104 16.77 4.20 1.78
C ALA A 104 18.03 4.00 2.63
N MET A 105 18.85 5.05 2.83
CA MET A 105 20.04 4.99 3.67
C MET A 105 19.72 4.66 5.14
N GLY A 106 18.63 5.21 5.70
CA GLY A 106 18.22 4.96 7.08
C GLY A 106 17.63 3.56 7.30
N VAL A 107 16.96 3.01 6.27
CA VAL A 107 16.37 1.66 6.34
C VAL A 107 17.41 0.58 6.09
N ASN A 108 18.23 0.74 5.04
CA ASN A 108 19.17 -0.28 4.58
C ASN A 108 20.29 -0.56 5.59
N GLN A 109 20.58 0.41 6.47
CA GLN A 109 21.53 0.25 7.55
C GLN A 109 21.04 1.02 8.77
N SER A 110 20.79 0.32 9.87
CA SER A 110 20.35 0.92 11.13
C SER A 110 21.34 1.93 11.69
N TYR A 111 20.85 2.82 12.56
CA TYR A 111 21.67 3.82 13.22
C TYR A 111 22.79 3.20 14.06
N GLU A 112 22.52 2.10 14.75
CA GLU A 112 23.45 1.34 15.57
C GLU A 112 24.64 0.85 14.75
N VAL A 113 24.37 0.26 13.59
CA VAL A 113 25.41 -0.24 12.68
C VAL A 113 26.20 0.92 12.07
N GLN A 114 25.54 2.03 11.72
CA GLN A 114 26.21 3.24 11.20
C GLN A 114 27.17 3.86 12.22
N GLN A 115 26.89 3.75 13.54
CA GLN A 115 27.76 4.27 14.61
C GLN A 115 28.86 3.31 15.06
N GLY A 116 29.08 2.20 14.34
CA GLY A 116 30.09 1.19 14.69
C GLY A 116 29.69 0.33 15.89
N GLY A 117 28.39 0.19 16.13
CA GLY A 117 27.77 -0.66 17.13
C GLY A 117 27.74 -2.14 16.73
N ASP A 118 26.72 -2.85 17.19
CA ASP A 118 26.61 -4.31 17.09
C ASP A 118 26.59 -4.80 15.62
N SER A 119 27.06 -6.03 15.43
CA SER A 119 27.08 -6.76 14.15
C SER A 119 26.03 -7.88 14.11
N ASP A 120 25.10 -7.89 15.07
CA ASP A 120 23.98 -8.81 15.07
C ASP A 120 23.18 -8.66 13.76
N PRO A 121 22.98 -9.74 12.99
CA PRO A 121 22.15 -9.72 11.79
C PRO A 121 20.73 -9.15 12.00
N LEU A 122 20.20 -9.20 13.22
CA LEU A 122 18.87 -8.67 13.56
C LEU A 122 18.85 -7.14 13.70
N ASP A 123 20.00 -6.52 13.99
CA ASP A 123 20.13 -5.08 14.16
C ASP A 123 20.48 -4.36 12.86
N LEU A 124 20.57 -5.07 11.73
CA LEU A 124 20.99 -4.49 10.44
C LEU A 124 19.97 -3.50 9.88
N VAL A 125 18.68 -3.72 10.12
CA VAL A 125 17.59 -2.94 9.51
C VAL A 125 17.00 -1.98 10.53
N GLY A 126 17.07 -0.69 10.21
CA GLY A 126 16.46 0.37 11.02
C GLY A 126 14.95 0.51 10.78
N ALA A 127 14.25 1.17 11.70
CA ALA A 127 12.89 1.61 11.43
C ALA A 127 12.88 2.64 10.28
N GLY A 128 11.96 2.50 9.32
CA GLY A 128 11.86 3.41 8.19
C GLY A 128 11.24 4.77 8.50
N ASP A 129 10.55 4.88 9.64
CA ASP A 129 10.07 6.15 10.20
C ASP A 129 9.97 6.01 11.73
N GLN A 130 9.79 7.12 12.42
CA GLN A 130 9.37 7.13 13.83
C GLN A 130 7.98 6.49 13.98
N GLY A 131 7.71 5.83 15.12
CA GLY A 131 6.42 5.17 15.32
C GLY A 131 6.10 4.77 16.75
N MET A 132 4.82 4.47 16.99
CA MET A 132 4.30 3.87 18.23
C MET A 132 3.31 2.76 17.86
N MET A 133 3.33 1.65 18.60
CA MET A 133 2.47 0.46 18.37
C MET A 133 1.78 0.08 19.69
N PHE A 134 0.52 -0.36 19.63
CA PHE A 134 -0.34 -0.70 20.79
C PHE A 134 -0.87 -2.13 20.73
#